data_AF-A0A3D0DBR8-F1
#
_entry.id   AF-A0A3D0DBR8-F1
#
_cell.length_a   1.000
_cell.length_b   1.000
_cell.length_c   1.000
_cell.angle_alpha   90.00
_cell.angle_beta   90.00
_cell.angle_gamma   90.00
#
_symmetry.space_group_name_H-M   'P 1'
#
loop_
_entity.id
_entity.type
_entity.pdbx_description
1 polymer ?
#
loop_
_entity_poly.entity_id
_entity_poly.type
_entity_poly.pdbx_seq_one_letter_code
_entity_poly.pdbx_strand_id
1 'polypeptide(L)'
;LDRWQRAARDPALLDAIRRDYELATGEYAIFGTPTFVFPGVRPAYLKLDALVPPSEALTYWSDFRRVVADRSLVIEIKRPH
;
A
#
# COMPACT_ATOMS: atom_id res chain seq x y z
N LEU A 1 -23.42 -15.84 -16.05
CA LEU A 1 -22.66 -14.81 -15.30
C LEU A 1 -21.19 -14.93 -15.64
N ASP A 2 -20.51 -13.82 -15.84
CA ASP A 2 -19.06 -13.81 -15.98
C ASP A 2 -18.38 -14.18 -14.65
N ARG A 3 -17.13 -14.67 -14.73
CA ARG A 3 -16.34 -15.07 -13.55
C ARG A 3 -16.33 -13.99 -12.47
N TRP A 4 -16.16 -12.73 -12.86
CA TRP A 4 -16.18 -11.59 -11.95
C TRP A 4 -17.53 -11.43 -11.25
N GLN A 5 -18.64 -11.52 -11.99
CA GLN A 5 -19.98 -11.34 -11.42
C GLN A 5 -20.32 -12.48 -10.43
N ARG A 6 -19.86 -13.71 -10.69
CA ARG A 6 -20.03 -14.83 -9.74
C ARG A 6 -19.24 -14.57 -8.46
N ALA A 7 -17.97 -14.20 -8.57
CA ALA A 7 -17.14 -13.86 -7.42
C ALA A 7 -17.73 -12.69 -6.60
N ALA A 8 -18.17 -11.61 -7.25
CA ALA A 8 -18.76 -10.46 -6.57
C ALA A 8 -20.04 -10.80 -5.77
N ARG A 9 -20.71 -11.92 -6.09
CA ARG A 9 -21.92 -12.40 -5.41
C ARG A 9 -21.66 -13.58 -4.48
N ASP A 10 -20.43 -14.05 -4.37
CA ASP A 10 -20.06 -15.20 -3.53
C ASP A 10 -19.72 -14.72 -2.11
N PRO A 11 -20.57 -14.98 -1.10
CA PRO A 11 -20.32 -14.55 0.27
C PRO A 11 -19.10 -15.26 0.89
N ALA A 12 -18.68 -16.42 0.37
CA ALA A 12 -17.50 -17.12 0.88
C ALA A 12 -16.21 -16.32 0.66
N LEU A 13 -16.19 -15.39 -0.31
CA LEU A 13 -15.05 -14.50 -0.52
C LEU A 13 -14.94 -13.39 0.55
N LEU A 14 -15.99 -13.13 1.33
CA LEU A 14 -15.93 -12.20 2.45
C LEU A 14 -14.94 -12.66 3.52
N ASP A 15 -14.80 -13.97 3.72
CA ASP A 15 -13.80 -14.51 4.63
C ASP A 15 -12.36 -14.26 4.18
N ALA A 16 -12.11 -14.24 2.85
CA ALA A 16 -10.80 -13.87 2.33
C ALA A 16 -10.52 -12.38 2.57
N ILE A 17 -11.49 -11.51 2.26
CA ILE A 17 -11.39 -10.06 2.49
C ILE A 17 -11.17 -9.78 3.99
N ARG A 18 -11.89 -10.48 4.87
CA ARG A 18 -11.73 -10.36 6.32
C ARG A 18 -10.31 -10.72 6.76
N ARG A 19 -9.77 -11.85 6.31
CA ARG A 19 -8.40 -12.25 6.65
C ARG A 19 -7.37 -11.25 6.15
N ASP A 20 -7.53 -10.76 4.92
CA ASP A 20 -6.63 -9.75 4.34
C ASP A 20 -6.69 -8.43 5.14
N TYR A 21 -7.89 -8.02 5.55
CA TYR A 21 -8.09 -6.85 6.41
C TYR A 21 -7.46 -7.03 7.79
N GLU A 22 -7.74 -8.15 8.47
CA GLU A 22 -7.20 -8.48 9.79
C GLU A 22 -5.66 -8.52 9.77
N LEU A 23 -5.07 -9.11 8.73
CA LEU A 23 -3.63 -9.10 8.49
C LEU A 23 -3.09 -7.68 8.29
N ALA A 24 -3.73 -6.91 7.40
CA ALA A 24 -3.33 -5.54 7.09
C ALA A 24 -3.36 -4.61 8.32
N THR A 25 -4.43 -4.66 9.11
CA THR A 25 -4.58 -3.78 10.28
C THR A 25 -3.86 -4.31 11.51
N GLY A 26 -3.77 -5.63 11.68
CA GLY A 26 -3.19 -6.28 12.86
C GLY A 26 -1.67 -6.37 12.77
N GLU A 27 -1.14 -7.02 11.73
CA GLU A 27 0.30 -7.26 11.57
C GLU A 27 1.01 -6.02 11.02
N TYR A 28 0.44 -5.40 9.99
CA TYR A 28 1.10 -4.28 9.29
C TYR A 28 0.67 -2.90 9.78
N ALA A 29 -0.25 -2.81 10.75
CA ALA A 29 -0.77 -1.55 11.27
C ALA A 29 -1.19 -0.56 10.17
N ILE A 30 -1.71 -1.08 9.04
CA ILE A 30 -2.12 -0.26 7.89
C ILE A 30 -3.31 0.59 8.29
N PHE A 31 -3.16 1.91 8.14
CA PHE A 31 -4.18 2.91 8.49
C PHE A 31 -4.72 3.69 7.29
N GLY A 32 -4.20 3.45 6.08
CA GLY A 32 -4.58 4.18 4.87
C GLY A 32 -4.03 3.56 3.58
N THR A 33 -4.47 4.08 2.44
CA THR A 33 -4.09 3.58 1.11
C THR A 33 -3.59 4.71 0.20
N PRO A 34 -2.55 4.46 -0.64
CA PRO A 34 -1.76 3.23 -0.70
C PRO A 34 -0.75 3.12 0.45
N THR A 35 -0.55 1.89 0.94
CA THR A 35 0.54 1.52 1.86
C THR A 35 1.38 0.42 1.22
N PHE A 36 2.70 0.57 1.26
CA PHE A 36 3.66 -0.39 0.71
C PHE A 36 4.33 -1.17 1.83
N VAL A 37 4.41 -2.49 1.67
CA VAL A 37 5.10 -3.40 2.60
C VAL A 37 6.34 -3.94 1.90
N PHE A 38 7.52 -3.74 2.49
CA PHE A 38 8.78 -4.27 2.01
C PHE A 38 9.36 -5.27 3.02
N PRO A 39 10.04 -6.35 2.59
CA PRO A 39 10.66 -7.30 3.50
C PRO A 39 11.65 -6.63 4.46
N GLY A 40 11.51 -6.87 5.76
CA GLY A 40 12.43 -6.38 6.79
C GLY A 40 12.29 -4.88 7.13
N VAL A 41 11.28 -4.18 6.58
CA VAL A 41 11.08 -2.75 6.78
C VAL A 41 9.65 -2.51 7.27
N ARG A 42 9.46 -1.47 8.09
CA ARG A 42 8.11 -1.06 8.50
C ARG A 42 7.29 -0.61 7.27
N PRO A 43 5.98 -0.93 7.21
CA PRO A 43 5.11 -0.46 6.13
C PRO A 43 5.13 1.07 5.99
N ALA A 44 5.00 1.56 4.75
CA ALA A 44 5.04 2.98 4.45
C ALA A 44 3.83 3.44 3.64
N TYR A 45 3.12 4.42 4.18
CA TYR A 45 2.05 5.14 3.51
C TYR A 45 2.62 6.19 2.56
N LEU A 46 2.13 6.24 1.32
CA LEU A 46 2.51 7.26 0.34
C LEU A 46 1.26 7.99 -0.13
N LYS A 47 1.25 9.31 0.05
CA LYS A 47 0.22 10.19 -0.51
C LYS A 47 0.82 11.04 -1.60
N LEU A 48 0.20 10.99 -2.78
CA LEU A 48 0.50 11.88 -3.90
C LEU A 48 -0.73 12.77 -4.14
N ASP A 49 -0.48 14.00 -4.56
CA ASP A 49 -1.51 14.98 -4.95
C ASP A 49 -2.07 14.69 -6.36
N ALA A 50 -1.22 14.16 -7.23
CA ALA A 50 -1.53 13.79 -8.60
C ALA A 50 -0.84 12.48 -9.00
N LEU A 51 -1.20 11.97 -10.18
CA LEU A 51 -0.49 10.84 -10.78
C LEU A 51 0.90 11.28 -11.24
N VAL A 52 1.90 10.46 -10.94
CA VAL A 52 3.26 10.65 -11.46
C VAL A 52 3.24 10.51 -12.98
N PRO A 53 3.87 11.42 -13.75
CA PRO A 53 4.04 11.25 -15.19
C PRO A 53 4.68 9.90 -15.53
N PRO A 54 4.22 9.17 -16.56
CA PRO A 54 4.79 7.86 -16.90
C PRO A 54 6.29 7.88 -17.13
N SER A 55 6.84 8.98 -17.67
CA SER A 55 8.27 9.19 -17.89
C SER A 55 9.10 9.26 -16.60
N GLU A 56 8.47 9.56 -15.46
CA GLU A 56 9.11 9.76 -14.16
C GLU A 56 8.79 8.65 -13.15
N ALA A 57 7.87 7.74 -13.47
CA ALA A 57 7.34 6.74 -12.56
C ALA A 57 8.43 5.88 -11.90
N LEU A 58 9.43 5.44 -12.68
CA LEU A 58 10.53 4.62 -12.16
C LEU A 58 11.47 5.41 -11.23
N THR A 59 11.68 6.70 -11.51
CA THR A 59 12.49 7.58 -10.68
C THR A 59 11.81 7.81 -9.33
N TYR A 60 10.53 8.20 -9.35
CA TYR A 60 9.71 8.36 -8.13
C TYR A 60 9.67 7.09 -7.28
N TRP A 61 9.48 5.94 -7.92
CA TRP A 61 9.47 4.64 -7.23
C TRP A 61 10.82 4.33 -6.56
N SER A 62 11.92 4.56 -7.29
CA SER A 62 13.27 4.32 -6.77
C SER A 62 13.59 5.22 -5.59
N ASP A 63 13.21 6.50 -5.66
CA ASP A 63 13.41 7.45 -4.57
C ASP A 63 12.57 7.10 -3.34
N PHE A 64 11.29 6.79 -3.52
CA PHE A 64 10.42 6.34 -2.43
C PHE A 64 10.98 5.09 -1.74
N ARG A 65 11.33 4.06 -2.52
CA ARG A 65 11.89 2.82 -1.99
C ARG A 65 13.18 3.09 -1.22
N ARG A 66 14.08 3.93 -1.75
CA ARG A 66 15.34 4.27 -1.07
C ARG A 66 15.08 4.96 0.28
N VAL A 67 14.12 5.88 0.36
CA VAL A 67 13.76 6.54 1.61
C VAL A 67 13.17 5.54 2.61
N VAL A 68 12.24 4.68 2.18
CA VAL A 68 11.55 3.75 3.07
C VAL A 68 12.45 2.59 3.50
N ALA A 69 13.14 1.95 2.56
CA ALA A 69 13.88 0.72 2.80
C ALA A 69 15.30 0.95 3.33
N ASP A 70 15.99 1.98 2.85
CA ASP A 70 17.43 2.14 3.14
C ASP A 70 17.69 3.18 4.25
N ARG A 71 16.69 3.99 4.64
CA ARG A 71 16.82 5.03 5.67
C ARG A 71 15.99 4.71 6.91
N SER A 72 16.42 3.70 7.67
CA SER A 72 15.71 3.15 8.84
C SER A 72 15.31 4.14 9.94
N LEU A 73 15.98 5.30 10.02
CA LEU A 73 15.69 6.36 10.98
C LEU A 73 14.57 7.31 10.55
N VAL A 74 14.15 7.28 9.28
CA VAL A 74 13.01 8.07 8.80
C VAL A 74 11.74 7.43 9.32
N ILE A 75 11.03 8.13 10.21
CA ILE A 75 9.73 7.69 10.73
C ILE A 75 8.60 8.38 9.96
N GLU A 76 8.74 9.67 9.65
CA GLU A 76 7.71 10.42 8.93
C GLU A 76 8.32 11.66 8.22
N ILE A 77 7.85 11.93 6.99
CA ILE A 77 8.06 13.20 6.28
C ILE A 77 6.68 13.67 5.82
N LYS A 78 6.29 14.88 6.19
CA LYS A 78 5.03 15.50 5.77
C LYS A 78 5.26 16.92 5.25
N ARG A 79 4.42 17.33 4.31
CA ARG A 79 4.34 18.71 3.81
C ARG A 79 3.00 19.33 4.22
N PRO A 80 2.98 20.58 4.70
CA PRO A 80 1.73 21.29 4.94
C PRO A 80 1.17 21.75 3.60
N HIS A 81 0.35 20.87 3.00
CA HIS A 81 -0.30 21.00 1.69
C HIS A 81 0.64 20.88 0.50
#